data_AF-A0A0Q0TFE3-F1
#
_entry.id   AF-A0A0Q0TFE3-F1
#
_cell.length_a   1.000
_cell.length_b   1.000
_cell.length_c   1.000
_cell.angle_alpha   90.00
_cell.angle_beta   90.00
_cell.angle_gamma   90.00
#
_symmetry.space_group_name_H-M   'P 1'
#
loop_
_entity.id
_entity.type
_entity.pdbx_description
1 polymer ?
#
loop_
_entity_poly.entity_id
_entity_poly.type
_entity_poly.pdbx_seq_one_letter_code
_entity_poly.pdbx_strand_id
1 'polypeptide(L)' 'MDMALFWVEKLMLVGGILLVLTGIMRYGRRSQDWKGVVTMFYKRIPMTVEEFKWYRLGISCILFAVILRIALLTFWPAI' A
#
# COMPACT_ATOMS: atom_id res chain seq x y z
N MET A 1 12.13 14.61 17.79
CA MET A 1 11.33 14.59 16.54
C MET A 1 10.24 15.63 16.68
N ASP A 2 10.17 16.63 15.81
CA ASP A 2 9.01 17.54 15.77
C ASP A 2 7.75 16.69 15.65
N MET A 3 6.81 16.86 16.57
CA MET A 3 5.60 16.03 16.65
C MET A 3 4.88 15.93 15.28
N ALA A 4 4.98 16.98 14.47
CA ALA A 4 4.47 17.03 13.11
C ALA A 4 5.08 15.96 12.19
N LEU A 5 6.41 15.76 12.21
CA LEU A 5 7.08 14.81 11.30
C LEU A 5 6.69 13.36 11.62
N PHE A 6 6.58 13.03 12.91
CA PHE A 6 6.13 11.73 13.37
C PHE A 6 4.72 11.39 12.90
N TRP A 7 3.79 12.33 13.08
CA TRP A 7 2.40 12.15 12.70
C TRP A 7 2.23 12.09 11.18
N VAL A 8 2.98 12.89 10.43
CA VAL A 8 2.95 12.85 8.95
C VAL A 8 3.42 11.49 8.45
N GLU A 9 4.55 10.96 8.92
CA GLU A 9 5.04 9.64 8.52
C GLU A 9 4.01 8.54 8.83
N LYS A 10 3.48 8.53 10.05
CA LYS A 10 2.48 7.55 10.50
C LYS A 10 1.19 7.63 9.68
N LEU A 11 0.68 8.83 9.42
CA LEU A 11 -0.53 9.03 8.61
C LEU A 11 -0.32 8.62 7.15
N MET A 12 0.86 8.90 6.59
CA MET A 12 1.19 8.49 5.22
C MET A 12 1.26 6.96 5.11
N LEU A 13 1.86 6.29 6.10
CA LEU A 13 2.02 4.85 6.14
C LEU A 13 0.67 4.14 6.35
N VAL A 14 -0.13 4.61 7.31
CA VAL A 14 -1.48 4.08 7.55
C VAL A 14 -2.41 4.38 6.37
N GLY A 15 -2.33 5.57 5.78
CA GLY A 15 -3.10 5.96 4.59
C GLY A 15 -2.77 5.09 3.38
N GLY A 16 -1.48 4.80 3.15
CA GLY A 16 -1.04 3.87 2.11
C GLY A 16 -1.60 2.46 2.30
N ILE A 17 -1.59 1.94 3.54
CA ILE A 17 -2.19 0.63 3.86
C ILE A 17 -3.70 0.63 3.57
N LEU A 18 -4.42 1.68 3.98
CA LEU A 18 -5.87 1.79 3.75
C LEU A 18 -6.20 1.85 2.24
N LEU A 19 -5.39 2.53 1.42
CA LEU A 19 -5.55 2.55 -0.03
C LEU A 19 -5.37 1.17 -0.66
N VAL A 20 -4.42 0.36 -0.16
CA VAL A 20 -4.22 -1.01 -0.63
C VAL A 20 -5.37 -1.91 -0.21
N LEU A 21 -5.81 -1.80 1.05
CA LEU A 21 -6.94 -2.56 1.56
C LEU A 21 -8.24 -2.22 0.83
N THR A 22 -8.48 -0.95 0.48
CA THR A 22 -9.66 -0.57 -0.31
C THR A 22 -9.61 -1.11 -1.73
N GLY A 23 -8.43 -1.15 -2.37
CA GLY A 23 -8.24 -1.81 -3.67
C GLY A 23 -8.52 -3.32 -3.60
N ILE A 24 -7.98 -4.00 -2.59
CA ILE A 24 -8.20 -5.43 -2.34
C ILE A 24 -9.67 -5.73 -2.03
N MET A 25 -10.31 -4.93 -1.18
CA MET A 25 -11.72 -5.09 -0.81
C MET A 25 -12.64 -4.89 -2.02
N ARG A 26 -12.36 -3.93 -2.90
CA ARG A 26 -13.13 -3.75 -4.14
C ARG A 26 -13.02 -4.96 -5.06
N TYR A 27 -11.81 -5.51 -5.23
CA TYR A 27 -11.61 -6.72 -6.01
C TYR A 27 -12.30 -7.95 -5.38
N GLY A 28 -12.09 -8.18 -4.08
CA GLY A 28 -12.71 -9.30 -3.36
C GLY A 28 -14.24 -9.23 -3.32
N ARG A 29 -14.81 -8.02 -3.20
CA ARG A 29 -16.27 -7.81 -3.20
C ARG A 29 -16.88 -8.00 -4.59
N ARG A 30 -16.18 -7.64 -5.67
CA ARG A 30 -16.65 -7.86 -7.05
C ARG A 30 -16.52 -9.32 -7.47
N SER A 31 -15.37 -9.95 -7.18
CA SER A 31 -15.07 -11.29 -7.66
C SER A 31 -15.59 -12.38 -6.73
N GLN A 32 -15.98 -12.05 -5.48
CA GLN A 32 -16.28 -12.98 -4.37
C GLN A 32 -15.16 -14.00 -4.09
N ASP A 33 -14.01 -13.85 -4.75
CA ASP A 33 -12.93 -14.81 -4.77
C ASP A 33 -11.78 -14.31 -3.89
N TRP A 34 -11.96 -14.51 -2.59
CA TRP A 34 -10.99 -14.16 -1.55
C TRP A 34 -9.73 -15.04 -1.64
N LYS A 35 -9.81 -16.23 -2.24
CA LYS A 35 -8.63 -17.03 -2.60
C LYS A 35 -7.85 -16.36 -3.74
N GLY A 36 -8.56 -15.79 -4.71
CA GLY A 36 -7.98 -14.91 -5.73
C GLY A 36 -7.17 -13.76 -5.12
N VAL A 37 -7.73 -13.04 -4.15
CA VAL A 37 -7.04 -11.94 -3.44
C VAL A 37 -5.67 -12.37 -2.88
N VAL A 38 -5.61 -13.49 -2.17
CA VAL A 38 -4.35 -13.97 -1.56
C VAL A 38 -3.38 -14.46 -2.63
N THR A 39 -3.91 -15.04 -3.71
CA THR A 39 -3.10 -15.54 -4.83
C THR A 39 -2.57 -14.47 -5.77
N MET A 40 -3.06 -13.23 -5.70
CA MET A 40 -2.59 -12.12 -6.56
C MET A 40 -1.10 -11.84 -6.45
N PHE A 41 -0.50 -12.08 -5.28
CA PHE A 41 0.91 -11.80 -5.05
C PHE A 41 1.84 -12.77 -5.81
N TYR A 42 1.35 -13.93 -6.22
CA TYR A 42 2.17 -14.98 -6.85
C TYR A 42 1.60 -15.53 -8.16
N LYS A 43 0.31 -15.33 -8.45
CA LYS A 43 -0.36 -15.79 -9.66
C LYS A 43 -0.98 -14.61 -10.39
N ARG A 44 -0.77 -14.52 -11.72
CA ARG A 44 -1.49 -13.54 -12.54
C ARG A 44 -2.97 -13.88 -12.54
N ILE A 45 -3.80 -12.94 -12.11
CA ILE A 45 -5.25 -13.07 -12.08
C ILE A 45 -5.83 -12.09 -13.10
N PRO A 46 -6.89 -12.46 -13.84
CA PRO A 46 -7.57 -11.54 -14.75
C PRO A 46 -8.22 -10.40 -13.95
N MET A 47 -7.50 -9.28 -13.82
CA MET A 47 -8.01 -8.02 -13.29
C MET A 47 -8.51 -7.12 -14.41
N THR A 48 -9.53 -6.32 -14.14
CA THR A 48 -9.94 -5.22 -15.02
C THR A 48 -8.93 -4.08 -14.92
N VAL A 49 -8.91 -3.20 -15.93
CA VAL A 49 -7.98 -2.06 -16.00
C VAL A 49 -8.14 -1.11 -14.81
N GLU A 50 -9.36 -0.89 -14.33
CA GLU A 50 -9.62 -0.04 -13.16
C GLU A 50 -9.08 -0.66 -11.86
N GLU A 51 -9.31 -1.96 -11.65
CA GLU A 51 -8.78 -2.68 -10.49
C GLU A 51 -7.26 -2.70 -10.49
N PHE A 52 -6.66 -2.90 -11.66
CA PHE A 52 -5.21 -2.88 -11.80
C PHE A 52 -4.63 -1.49 -11.50
N LYS A 53 -5.30 -0.40 -11.90
CA LYS A 53 -4.87 0.97 -11.56
C LYS A 53 -4.86 1.21 -10.05
N TRP A 54 -5.93 0.84 -9.34
CA TRP A 54 -6.00 0.99 -7.89
C TRP A 54 -5.00 0.10 -7.15
N TYR A 55 -4.84 -1.15 -7.59
CA TYR A 55 -3.85 -2.07 -7.03
C TYR A 55 -2.41 -1.56 -7.23
N ARG A 56 -2.07 -1.11 -8.44
CA ARG A 56 -0.74 -0.57 -8.76
C ARG A 56 -0.47 0.73 -8.00
N LEU A 57 -1.43 1.65 -7.92
CA LEU A 57 -1.32 2.87 -7.10
C LEU A 57 -1.07 2.53 -5.63
N GLY A 58 -1.81 1.57 -5.09
CA GLY A 58 -1.64 1.10 -3.73
C GLY A 58 -0.24 0.53 -3.46
N ILE A 59 0.24 -0.37 -4.33
CA ILE A 59 1.58 -0.95 -4.22
C ILE A 59 2.67 0.13 -4.36
N SER A 60 2.55 1.01 -5.35
CA SER A 60 3.49 2.11 -5.54
C SER A 60 3.55 3.03 -4.32
N CYS A 61 2.41 3.28 -3.67
CA CYS A 61 2.32 4.08 -2.45
C CYS A 61 2.98 3.38 -1.25
N ILE A 62 2.76 2.06 -1.07
CA ILE A 62 3.47 1.27 -0.03
C ILE A 62 4.98 1.28 -0.28
N LEU A 63 5.42 0.97 -1.49
CA LEU A 63 6.85 0.96 -1.83
C LEU A 63 7.49 2.32 -1.57
N PHE A 64 6.83 3.39 -1.97
CA PHE A 64 7.30 4.75 -1.70
C PHE A 64 7.42 5.04 -0.19
N ALA A 65 6.43 4.64 0.61
CA ALA A 65 6.48 4.79 2.08
C ALA A 65 7.63 4.00 2.72
N VAL A 66 7.91 2.78 2.24
CA VAL A 66 9.05 1.99 2.72
C VAL A 66 10.38 2.66 2.36
N ILE A 67 10.53 3.15 1.13
CA ILE A 67 11.74 3.88 0.69
C ILE A 67 11.94 5.13 1.54
N LEU A 68 10.86 5.90 1.79
CA LEU A 68 10.90 7.09 2.62
C LEU A 68 11.38 6.76 4.04
N ARG A 69 10.87 5.65 4.62
CA ARG A 69 11.29 5.19 5.94
C ARG A 69 12.76 4.76 5.98
N ILE A 70 13.24 4.05 4.97
CA ILE A 70 14.66 3.69 4.86
C ILE A 70 15.52 4.94 4.74
N ALA A 71 15.12 5.90 3.91
CA ALA A 71 15.83 7.16 3.75
C ALA A 71 15.88 7.96 5.06
N LEU A 72 14.77 8.07 5.78
CA LEU A 72 14.69 8.71 7.09
C LEU A 72 15.64 8.06 8.10
N LEU A 73 15.62 6.74 8.22
CA LEU A 73 16.53 6.00 9.11
C LEU A 73 18.00 6.10 8.68
N THR A 74 18.27 6.24 7.38
CA THR A 74 19.64 6.32 6.85
C THR A 74 20.26 7.70 7.07
N PHE A 75 19.52 8.77 6.75
CA PHE A 75 20.04 10.14 6.88
C PHE A 75 19.85 10.70 8.29
N TRP A 76 18.88 10.22 9.05
CA TRP A 76 18.62 10.60 10.44
C TRP A 76 18.42 9.36 11.34
N PRO A 77 19.49 8.59 11.61
CA PRO A 77 19.42 7.37 12.43
C PRO A 77 19.13 7.61 13.92
N ALA A 78 19.18 8.87 14.38
CA ALA A 78 18.88 9.26 15.75
C ALA A 78 17.40 9.60 16.01
N ILE A 79 16.53 9.36 15.01
CA ILE A 79 15.08 9.46 15.13
C ILE A 79 14.49 8.14 15.65
#